data_AF-A0A6A4HGC5-F1
#
_entry.id   AF-A0A6A4HGC5-F1
#
_cell.length_a   1.000
_cell.length_b   1.000
_cell.length_c   1.000
_cell.angle_alpha   90.00
_cell.angle_beta   90.00
_cell.angle_gamma   90.00
#
_symmetry.space_group_name_H-M   'P 1'
#
loop_
_entity.id
_entity.type
_entity.pdbx_description
1 polymer ?
#
loop_
_entity_poly.entity_id
_entity_poly.type
_entity_poly.pdbx_seq_one_letter_code
_entity_poly.pdbx_strand_id
1 'polypeptide(L)'
;MQLIISQLKKWPSYHPAKNVTTLLACKVAPLNERAVPMEFDKLVITETLSVHQHSTVYGAHLTDKDKHVGVAVKMGSLDTIAEEAMPIQGRVIPRMFSFLKALGGTGDDLGCLLLERFGEAVQIPLYYLEKSEKAIILSHLQEMHDLGFVHDNLDGPNVLHRDKEFRIIDLDLANMTVNHHHECNVYPSLLDFDTSPSYFQPYMNEQLCDPLLLQAADTLHFWDHDIARVRSFEFKKGPDMPTDRLMRALFPMGNQLKDMLVDYFQRIQKLAEALDVMEQVRADAKERNVEPECHGKPEFCSREIGYLYVPRHLLP
;
A
#
# COMPACT_ATOMS: atom_id res chain seq x y z
N MET A 1 0.13 4.87 -35.42
CA MET A 1 -0.98 5.56 -34.74
C MET A 1 -0.61 7.02 -34.54
N GLN A 2 -1.49 7.93 -34.92
CA GLN A 2 -1.37 9.37 -34.68
C GLN A 2 -2.55 9.78 -33.80
N LEU A 3 -2.27 10.39 -32.66
CA LEU A 3 -3.28 10.84 -31.71
C LEU A 3 -3.38 12.35 -31.74
N ILE A 4 -4.60 12.84 -31.99
CA ILE A 4 -4.92 14.26 -31.88
C ILE A 4 -5.18 14.57 -30.40
N ILE A 5 -4.46 15.55 -29.84
CA ILE A 5 -4.71 16.04 -28.49
C ILE A 5 -5.73 17.18 -28.57
N SER A 6 -6.90 17.02 -27.92
CA SER A 6 -7.69 18.20 -27.56
C SER A 6 -7.20 18.77 -26.23
N GLN A 7 -6.78 20.03 -26.27
CA GLN A 7 -6.06 20.70 -25.19
C GLN A 7 -6.96 21.03 -23.98
N LEU A 8 -6.33 21.07 -22.80
CA LEU A 8 -6.90 21.68 -21.60
C LEU A 8 -7.26 23.15 -21.88
N LYS A 9 -8.38 23.61 -21.32
CA LYS A 9 -8.77 25.03 -21.39
C LYS A 9 -7.70 25.96 -20.81
N LYS A 10 -6.88 25.48 -19.88
CA LYS A 10 -5.75 26.20 -19.28
C LYS A 10 -4.62 25.21 -18.98
N TRP A 11 -3.52 25.31 -19.73
CA TRP A 11 -2.25 24.68 -19.35
C TRP A 11 -1.53 25.56 -18.31
N PRO A 12 -0.71 24.98 -17.42
CA PRO A 12 0.27 25.76 -16.69
C PRO A 12 1.14 26.54 -17.69
N SER A 13 1.34 27.84 -17.46
CA SER A 13 1.99 28.74 -18.42
C SER A 13 3.42 28.31 -18.79
N TYR A 14 4.09 27.58 -17.89
CA TYR A 14 5.44 27.07 -18.03
C TYR A 14 5.54 25.66 -18.64
N HIS A 15 4.43 24.94 -18.83
CA HIS A 15 4.51 23.53 -19.18
C HIS A 15 4.87 23.32 -20.67
N PRO A 16 5.86 22.47 -21.00
CA PRO A 16 6.32 22.27 -22.38
C PRO A 16 5.24 21.70 -23.32
N ALA A 17 4.30 20.91 -22.79
CA ALA A 17 3.22 20.34 -23.59
C ALA A 17 2.11 21.33 -24.02
N LYS A 18 2.14 22.59 -23.56
CA LYS A 18 1.10 23.59 -23.91
C LYS A 18 0.95 23.84 -25.41
N ASN A 19 2.03 23.61 -26.17
CA ASN A 19 2.09 23.80 -27.62
C ASN A 19 1.92 22.48 -28.40
N VAL A 20 1.77 21.34 -27.74
CA VAL A 20 1.64 20.05 -28.41
C VAL A 20 0.23 19.89 -28.95
N THR A 21 0.14 19.61 -30.24
CA THR A 21 -1.13 19.40 -30.95
C THR A 21 -1.29 17.96 -31.45
N THR A 22 -0.18 17.25 -31.62
CA THR A 22 -0.15 15.88 -32.18
C THR A 22 0.87 15.01 -31.43
N LEU A 23 0.47 13.80 -31.09
CA LEU A 23 1.37 12.74 -30.61
C LEU A 23 1.47 11.64 -31.67
N LEU A 24 2.69 11.15 -31.90
CA LEU A 24 2.93 10.00 -32.74
C LEU A 24 3.36 8.81 -31.90
N ALA A 25 2.81 7.64 -32.20
CA ALA A 25 3.31 6.40 -31.63
C ALA A 25 4.78 6.21 -32.00
N CYS A 26 5.61 5.99 -30.98
CA CYS A 26 7.03 5.78 -31.17
C CYS A 26 7.25 4.39 -31.77
N LYS A 27 7.94 4.24 -32.90
CA LYS A 27 8.24 2.91 -33.45
C LYS A 27 9.41 2.20 -32.75
N VAL A 28 9.93 2.78 -31.67
CA VAL A 28 11.14 2.28 -30.99
C VAL A 28 10.77 1.03 -30.19
N ALA A 29 11.20 -0.12 -30.67
CA ALA A 29 11.33 -1.32 -29.85
C ALA A 29 12.44 -1.12 -28.81
N PRO A 30 12.33 -1.66 -27.59
CA PRO A 30 11.33 -2.64 -27.12
C PRO A 30 10.06 -2.02 -26.51
N LEU A 31 9.95 -0.70 -26.46
CA LEU A 31 8.95 0.02 -25.66
C LEU A 31 7.51 -0.31 -26.06
N ASN A 32 7.22 -0.41 -27.35
CA ASN A 32 5.87 -0.71 -27.83
C ASN A 32 5.60 -2.20 -28.11
N GLU A 33 6.57 -3.10 -27.95
CA GLU A 33 6.30 -4.55 -28.00
C GLU A 33 5.51 -5.02 -26.78
N ARG A 34 5.63 -4.27 -25.68
CA ARG A 34 4.95 -4.53 -24.40
C ARG A 34 3.68 -3.71 -24.21
N ALA A 35 3.43 -2.75 -25.10
CA ALA A 35 2.25 -1.91 -25.11
C ALA A 35 1.02 -2.73 -25.53
N VAL A 36 -0.12 -2.53 -24.87
CA VAL A 36 -1.38 -3.10 -25.35
C VAL A 36 -1.75 -2.38 -26.65
N PRO A 37 -1.89 -3.10 -27.79
CA PRO A 37 -2.31 -2.47 -29.03
C PRO A 37 -3.66 -1.79 -28.83
N MET A 38 -3.71 -0.51 -29.17
CA MET A 38 -4.90 0.29 -29.01
C MET A 38 -5.18 1.06 -30.31
N GLU A 39 -6.41 0.94 -30.79
CA GLU A 39 -6.92 1.71 -31.92
C GLU A 39 -7.78 2.85 -31.34
N PHE A 40 -7.15 3.94 -30.93
CA PHE A 40 -7.85 5.16 -30.54
C PHE A 40 -7.46 6.31 -31.46
N ASP A 41 -8.45 7.11 -31.81
CA ASP A 41 -8.27 8.22 -32.76
C ASP A 41 -7.93 9.54 -32.04
N LYS A 42 -8.37 9.68 -30.79
CA LYS A 42 -8.29 10.95 -30.06
C LYS A 42 -7.99 10.75 -28.58
N LEU A 43 -7.12 11.62 -28.08
CA LEU A 43 -6.77 11.76 -26.66
C LEU A 43 -7.29 13.11 -26.16
N VAL A 44 -8.12 13.07 -25.12
CA VAL A 44 -8.72 14.26 -24.51
C VAL A 44 -8.16 14.44 -23.11
N ILE A 45 -7.27 15.41 -22.91
CA ILE A 45 -6.74 15.73 -21.58
C ILE A 45 -7.79 16.51 -20.79
N THR A 46 -8.13 16.05 -19.59
CA THR A 46 -9.21 16.59 -18.76
C THR A 46 -8.71 17.34 -17.54
N GLU A 47 -7.60 16.91 -16.93
CA GLU A 47 -7.09 17.47 -15.69
C GLU A 47 -5.58 17.24 -15.53
N THR A 48 -4.97 17.97 -14.59
CA THR A 48 -3.60 17.71 -14.11
C THR A 48 -3.69 16.92 -12.81
N LEU A 49 -2.99 15.78 -12.75
CA LEU A 49 -2.95 14.90 -11.58
C LEU A 49 -1.78 15.23 -10.67
N SER A 50 -0.59 15.41 -11.26
CA SER A 50 0.62 15.78 -10.52
C SER A 50 1.59 16.54 -11.40
N VAL A 51 2.38 17.43 -10.79
CA VAL A 51 3.45 18.20 -11.45
C VAL A 51 4.75 17.90 -10.73
N HIS A 52 5.73 17.39 -11.46
CA HIS A 52 7.07 17.10 -10.97
C HIS A 52 8.09 17.97 -11.71
N GLN A 53 9.35 17.92 -11.27
CA GLN A 53 10.42 18.74 -11.85
C GLN A 53 10.67 18.41 -13.33
N HIS A 54 10.60 17.13 -13.70
CA HIS A 54 10.95 16.63 -15.04
C HIS A 54 9.76 16.12 -15.86
N SER A 55 8.60 16.01 -15.23
CA SER A 55 7.41 15.45 -15.86
C SER A 55 6.13 16.02 -15.26
N THR A 56 5.02 15.84 -15.95
CA THR A 56 3.68 16.14 -15.43
C THR A 56 2.75 15.03 -15.84
N VAL A 57 1.91 14.61 -14.89
CA VAL A 57 0.92 13.56 -15.11
C VAL A 57 -0.45 14.21 -15.26
N TYR A 58 -1.15 13.83 -16.32
CA TYR A 58 -2.46 14.32 -16.66
C TYR A 58 -3.51 13.22 -16.60
N GLY A 59 -4.72 13.59 -16.25
CA GLY A 59 -5.89 12.77 -16.47
C GLY A 59 -6.41 12.98 -17.89
N ALA A 60 -6.76 11.90 -18.57
CA ALA A 60 -7.31 11.99 -19.92
C ALA A 60 -8.29 10.85 -20.22
N HIS A 61 -8.97 10.98 -21.35
CA HIS A 61 -9.74 9.91 -21.96
C HIS A 61 -9.24 9.62 -23.37
N LEU A 62 -9.09 8.33 -23.67
CA LEU A 62 -8.99 7.84 -25.04
C LEU A 62 -10.41 7.63 -25.57
N THR A 63 -10.68 8.12 -26.79
CA THR A 63 -11.98 7.97 -27.44
C THR A 63 -11.83 7.24 -28.78
N ASP A 64 -12.54 6.14 -28.93
CA ASP A 64 -12.78 5.43 -30.19
C ASP A 64 -14.28 5.24 -30.33
N LYS A 65 -14.87 5.94 -31.31
CA LYS A 65 -16.33 6.01 -31.54
C LYS A 65 -17.06 6.40 -30.24
N ASP A 66 -17.72 5.42 -29.61
CA ASP A 66 -18.54 5.58 -28.40
C ASP A 66 -17.87 5.05 -27.12
N LYS A 67 -16.64 4.52 -27.22
CA LYS A 67 -15.91 3.98 -26.07
C LYS A 67 -14.98 5.06 -25.50
N HIS A 68 -15.11 5.26 -24.19
CA HIS A 68 -14.23 6.13 -23.42
C HIS A 68 -13.41 5.30 -22.44
N VAL A 69 -12.09 5.35 -22.56
CA VAL A 69 -11.17 4.71 -21.62
C VAL A 69 -10.43 5.80 -20.85
N GLY A 70 -10.57 5.81 -19.53
CA GLY A 70 -9.78 6.69 -18.66
C GLY A 70 -8.32 6.27 -18.67
N VAL A 71 -7.43 7.23 -18.91
CA VAL A 71 -5.98 7.01 -18.90
C VAL A 71 -5.28 8.08 -18.08
N ALA A 72 -4.10 7.73 -17.56
CA ALA A 72 -3.13 8.69 -17.08
C ALA A 72 -2.10 8.95 -18.19
N VAL A 73 -1.68 10.21 -18.35
CA VAL A 73 -0.75 10.63 -19.39
C VAL A 73 0.44 11.31 -18.74
N LYS A 74 1.59 10.64 -18.69
CA LYS A 74 2.83 11.25 -18.16
C LYS A 74 3.61 11.85 -19.32
N MET A 75 3.91 13.14 -19.25
CA MET A 75 4.68 13.86 -20.27
C MET A 75 5.94 14.48 -19.66
N GLY A 76 7.05 14.43 -20.38
CA GLY A 76 8.35 14.96 -19.94
C GLY A 76 9.38 14.90 -21.07
N SER A 77 10.66 15.07 -20.76
CA SER A 77 11.76 14.81 -21.70
C SER A 77 11.70 13.39 -22.24
N LEU A 78 11.96 13.21 -23.53
CA LEU A 78 11.85 11.91 -24.21
C LEU A 78 12.69 10.83 -23.51
N ASP A 79 13.96 11.14 -23.20
CA ASP A 79 14.90 10.19 -22.60
C ASP A 79 14.41 9.73 -21.23
N THR A 80 14.09 10.67 -20.34
CA THR A 80 13.58 10.38 -18.99
C THR A 80 12.31 9.54 -19.02
N ILE A 81 11.36 9.88 -19.90
CA ILE A 81 10.09 9.14 -19.99
C ILE A 81 10.29 7.76 -20.63
N ALA A 82 11.25 7.60 -21.55
CA ALA A 82 11.53 6.31 -22.17
C ALA A 82 12.12 5.30 -21.17
N GLU A 83 12.89 5.77 -20.20
CA GLU A 83 13.53 4.94 -19.18
C GLU A 83 12.52 4.35 -18.18
N GLU A 84 11.40 5.03 -17.95
CA GLU A 84 10.32 4.57 -17.05
C GLU A 84 9.48 3.40 -17.61
N ALA A 85 9.65 3.07 -18.89
CA ALA A 85 8.87 2.02 -19.55
C ALA A 85 9.39 0.61 -19.19
N MET A 86 9.09 0.20 -17.96
CA MET A 86 9.54 -1.05 -17.35
C MET A 86 8.74 -2.30 -17.78
N PRO A 87 9.26 -3.53 -17.61
CA PRO A 87 8.54 -4.77 -17.95
C PRO A 87 7.37 -5.15 -17.04
N ILE A 88 7.35 -4.72 -15.78
CA ILE A 88 6.44 -5.16 -14.68
C ILE A 88 5.01 -4.59 -14.74
N GLN A 89 4.55 -4.22 -15.93
CA GLN A 89 3.33 -3.44 -16.14
C GLN A 89 2.06 -4.20 -15.70
N GLY A 90 1.13 -3.48 -15.09
CA GLY A 90 -0.25 -3.88 -14.90
C GLY A 90 -0.61 -4.41 -13.52
N ARG A 91 0.20 -5.27 -12.89
CA ARG A 91 -0.05 -5.76 -11.52
C ARG A 91 0.71 -4.94 -10.49
N VAL A 92 2.00 -4.74 -10.71
CA VAL A 92 2.90 -4.06 -9.75
C VAL A 92 2.87 -2.55 -9.96
N ILE A 93 2.92 -2.10 -11.21
CA ILE A 93 2.84 -0.70 -11.62
C ILE A 93 1.66 -0.50 -12.59
N PRO A 94 1.15 0.72 -12.80
CA PRO A 94 0.04 0.95 -13.73
C PRO A 94 0.35 0.41 -15.12
N ARG A 95 -0.63 -0.21 -15.80
CA ARG A 95 -0.38 -0.78 -17.13
C ARG A 95 -0.02 0.29 -18.16
N MET A 96 1.11 0.17 -18.83
CA MET A 96 1.42 0.98 -20.01
C MET A 96 0.62 0.52 -21.24
N PHE A 97 -0.11 1.46 -21.83
CA PHE A 97 -0.84 1.28 -23.08
C PHE A 97 -0.01 1.66 -24.30
N SER A 98 0.79 2.72 -24.23
CA SER A 98 1.65 3.11 -25.35
C SER A 98 2.70 4.12 -24.90
N PHE A 99 3.83 4.14 -25.61
CA PHE A 99 4.80 5.21 -25.56
C PHE A 99 4.76 6.03 -26.86
N LEU A 100 4.57 7.34 -26.73
CA LEU A 100 4.38 8.28 -27.82
C LEU A 100 5.45 9.38 -27.76
N LYS A 101 5.83 9.89 -28.93
CA LYS A 101 6.68 11.08 -29.07
C LYS A 101 5.83 12.25 -29.55
N ALA A 102 5.98 13.41 -28.94
CA ALA A 102 5.30 14.61 -29.41
C ALA A 102 5.99 15.19 -30.64
N LEU A 103 5.21 15.68 -31.61
CA LEU A 103 5.73 16.43 -32.75
C LEU A 103 5.50 17.93 -32.58
N GLY A 104 6.45 18.74 -33.03
CA GLY A 104 6.26 20.17 -33.23
C GLY A 104 6.51 21.07 -32.01
N GLY A 105 7.25 20.59 -31.00
CA GLY A 105 7.78 21.44 -29.93
C GLY A 105 9.00 22.23 -30.39
N THR A 106 9.11 23.50 -29.98
CA THR A 106 10.34 24.29 -30.08
C THR A 106 11.23 23.92 -28.89
N GLY A 107 12.03 22.86 -28.98
CA GLY A 107 12.91 22.40 -27.90
C GLY A 107 13.26 20.92 -27.97
N ASP A 108 13.76 20.39 -26.85
CA ASP A 108 14.08 18.96 -26.66
C ASP A 108 12.87 18.07 -26.97
N ASP A 109 13.14 16.86 -27.45
CA ASP A 109 12.10 15.89 -27.75
C ASP A 109 11.27 15.59 -26.50
N LEU A 110 9.93 15.67 -26.62
CA LEU A 110 9.01 15.36 -25.52
C LEU A 110 8.47 13.93 -25.68
N GLY A 111 8.61 13.13 -24.62
CA GLY A 111 8.04 11.80 -24.49
C GLY A 111 6.68 11.82 -23.79
N CYS A 112 5.88 10.80 -24.06
CA CYS A 112 4.55 10.64 -23.49
C CYS A 112 4.26 9.16 -23.21
N LEU A 113 3.99 8.82 -21.95
CA LEU A 113 3.49 7.51 -21.54
C LEU A 113 1.98 7.57 -21.36
N LEU A 114 1.27 6.71 -22.07
CA LEU A 114 -0.13 6.41 -21.82
C LEU A 114 -0.20 5.24 -20.84
N LEU A 115 -0.73 5.50 -19.65
CA LEU A 115 -0.82 4.56 -18.55
C LEU A 115 -2.28 4.30 -18.16
N GLU A 116 -2.52 3.19 -17.49
CA GLU A 116 -3.78 2.91 -16.80
C GLU A 116 -4.14 4.04 -15.84
N ARG A 117 -5.37 4.54 -15.91
CA ARG A 117 -5.92 5.38 -14.84
C ARG A 117 -6.31 4.48 -13.66
N PHE A 118 -5.44 4.41 -12.66
CA PHE A 118 -5.61 3.53 -11.51
C PHE A 118 -5.79 4.33 -10.22
N GLY A 119 -6.91 4.11 -9.52
CA GLY A 119 -7.11 4.51 -8.13
C GLY A 119 -6.77 5.97 -7.77
N GLU A 120 -6.43 6.14 -6.49
CA GLU A 120 -5.94 7.39 -5.90
C GLU A 120 -4.65 7.11 -5.13
N ALA A 121 -3.77 8.10 -5.01
CA ALA A 121 -2.54 7.96 -4.22
C ALA A 121 -2.85 7.84 -2.73
N VAL A 122 -2.12 6.99 -2.02
CA VAL A 122 -2.29 6.75 -0.59
C VAL A 122 -1.84 8.01 0.17
N GLN A 123 -2.80 8.74 0.75
CA GLN A 123 -2.53 10.01 1.43
C GLN A 123 -2.01 9.85 2.87
N ILE A 124 -1.66 8.63 3.27
CA ILE A 124 -1.19 8.30 4.62
C ILE A 124 0.18 7.62 4.55
N PRO A 125 1.04 7.74 5.58
CA PRO A 125 2.26 6.94 5.64
C PRO A 125 1.93 5.45 5.58
N LEU A 126 2.72 4.69 4.81
CA LEU A 126 2.44 3.28 4.50
C LEU A 126 2.45 2.37 5.73
N TYR A 127 3.19 2.73 6.78
CA TYR A 127 3.16 1.99 8.04
C TYR A 127 1.80 2.00 8.77
N TYR A 128 0.85 2.85 8.38
CA TYR A 128 -0.53 2.84 8.88
C TYR A 128 -1.48 1.90 8.14
N LEU A 129 -1.04 1.28 7.03
CA LEU A 129 -1.86 0.32 6.29
C LEU A 129 -2.09 -0.95 7.10
N GLU A 130 -3.14 -1.70 6.76
CA GLU A 130 -3.37 -3.00 7.38
C GLU A 130 -2.27 -3.99 6.98
N LYS A 131 -1.98 -4.99 7.82
CA LYS A 131 -0.91 -5.97 7.55
C LYS A 131 -1.08 -6.65 6.19
N SER A 132 -2.31 -6.98 5.82
CA SER A 132 -2.63 -7.57 4.51
C SER A 132 -2.36 -6.62 3.33
N GLU A 133 -2.59 -5.32 3.50
CA GLU A 133 -2.31 -4.31 2.48
C GLU A 133 -0.79 -4.11 2.33
N LYS A 134 -0.06 -4.02 3.44
CA LYS A 134 1.40 -3.96 3.44
C LYS A 134 2.01 -5.18 2.78
N ALA A 135 1.44 -6.36 2.99
CA ALA A 135 1.89 -7.61 2.36
C ALA A 135 1.75 -7.55 0.83
N ILE A 136 0.68 -6.93 0.31
CA ILE A 136 0.52 -6.73 -1.14
C ILE A 136 1.61 -5.80 -1.67
N ILE A 137 1.88 -4.67 -1.00
CA ILE A 137 2.93 -3.73 -1.40
C ILE A 137 4.31 -4.41 -1.33
N LEU A 138 4.59 -5.18 -0.29
CA LEU A 138 5.84 -5.92 -0.15
C LEU A 138 6.00 -6.99 -1.25
N SER A 139 4.91 -7.67 -1.63
CA SER A 139 4.89 -8.57 -2.80
C SER A 139 5.28 -7.83 -4.07
N HIS A 140 4.79 -6.60 -4.26
CA HIS A 140 5.09 -5.79 -5.42
C HIS A 140 6.56 -5.37 -5.45
N LEU A 141 7.12 -4.97 -4.30
CA LEU A 141 8.56 -4.66 -4.19
C LEU A 141 9.44 -5.90 -4.45
N GLN A 142 9.04 -7.08 -3.99
CA GLN A 142 9.71 -8.33 -4.31
C GLN A 142 9.70 -8.60 -5.83
N GLU A 143 8.54 -8.45 -6.48
CA GLU A 143 8.41 -8.63 -7.94
C GLU A 143 9.27 -7.61 -8.73
N MET A 144 9.41 -6.37 -8.23
CA MET A 144 10.36 -5.39 -8.79
C MET A 144 11.80 -5.88 -8.62
N HIS A 145 12.14 -6.32 -7.41
CA HIS A 145 13.48 -6.77 -7.04
C HIS A 145 13.93 -7.99 -7.85
N ASP A 146 13.07 -8.98 -8.04
CA ASP A 146 13.32 -10.20 -8.83
C ASP A 146 13.71 -9.88 -10.29
N LEU A 147 13.34 -8.69 -10.77
CA LEU A 147 13.66 -8.19 -12.11
C LEU A 147 14.83 -7.20 -12.13
N GLY A 148 15.53 -7.06 -11.00
CA GLY A 148 16.71 -6.20 -10.84
C GLY A 148 16.39 -4.74 -10.55
N PHE A 149 15.18 -4.44 -10.06
CA PHE A 149 14.73 -3.07 -9.76
C PHE A 149 14.49 -2.87 -8.26
N VAL A 150 14.98 -1.78 -7.71
CA VAL A 150 14.69 -1.33 -6.34
C VAL A 150 14.12 0.08 -6.39
N HIS A 151 13.06 0.33 -5.62
CA HIS A 151 12.36 1.62 -5.59
C HIS A 151 12.82 2.52 -4.43
N ASP A 152 13.77 3.41 -4.65
CA ASP A 152 14.46 4.12 -3.57
C ASP A 152 13.60 5.17 -2.84
N ASN A 153 12.45 5.56 -3.41
CA ASN A 153 11.55 6.58 -2.83
C ASN A 153 10.13 6.05 -2.55
N LEU A 154 10.02 4.90 -1.88
CA LEU A 154 8.72 4.33 -1.54
C LEU A 154 8.04 5.14 -0.43
N ASP A 155 6.88 5.74 -0.73
CA ASP A 155 6.03 6.43 0.23
C ASP A 155 4.54 6.31 -0.12
N GLY A 156 3.66 6.92 0.69
CA GLY A 156 2.22 6.91 0.45
C GLY A 156 1.83 7.50 -0.92
N PRO A 157 2.22 8.74 -1.22
CA PRO A 157 1.98 9.38 -2.52
C PRO A 157 2.44 8.55 -3.74
N ASN A 158 3.48 7.73 -3.58
CA ASN A 158 4.03 6.87 -4.63
C ASN A 158 3.38 5.47 -4.70
N VAL A 159 2.28 5.27 -3.96
CA VAL A 159 1.45 4.07 -4.05
C VAL A 159 0.01 4.48 -4.38
N LEU A 160 -0.52 3.98 -5.49
CA LEU A 160 -1.93 4.12 -5.85
C LEU A 160 -2.75 2.96 -5.27
N HIS A 161 -3.98 3.26 -4.86
CA HIS A 161 -4.91 2.29 -4.27
C HIS A 161 -6.28 2.37 -4.96
N ARG A 162 -6.83 1.21 -5.33
CA ARG A 162 -8.22 1.05 -5.81
C ARG A 162 -8.78 -0.26 -5.26
N ASP A 163 -9.87 -0.16 -4.50
CA ASP A 163 -10.55 -1.30 -3.86
C ASP A 163 -9.66 -2.10 -2.89
N LYS A 164 -9.00 -3.15 -3.37
CA LYS A 164 -8.04 -3.99 -2.61
C LYS A 164 -6.72 -4.18 -3.37
N GLU A 165 -6.52 -3.40 -4.42
CA GLU A 165 -5.36 -3.47 -5.29
C GLU A 165 -4.49 -2.23 -5.11
N PHE A 166 -3.18 -2.44 -5.24
CA PHE A 166 -2.16 -1.40 -5.14
C PHE A 166 -1.32 -1.36 -6.40
N ARG A 167 -0.80 -0.18 -6.75
CA ARG A 167 0.19 0.00 -7.81
C ARG A 167 1.28 0.96 -7.33
N ILE A 168 2.54 0.63 -7.57
CA ILE A 168 3.66 1.53 -7.29
C ILE A 168 3.86 2.46 -8.49
N ILE A 169 4.09 3.75 -8.23
CA ILE A 169 4.33 4.79 -9.24
C ILE A 169 5.61 5.55 -8.92
N ASP A 170 5.92 6.60 -9.69
CA ASP A 170 7.13 7.43 -9.52
C ASP A 170 8.44 6.68 -9.79
N LEU A 171 8.45 5.96 -10.91
CA LEU A 171 9.55 5.12 -11.40
C LEU A 171 10.68 5.93 -12.07
N ASP A 172 10.82 7.22 -11.74
CA ASP A 172 11.88 8.06 -12.26
C ASP A 172 13.25 7.41 -11.92
N LEU A 173 14.23 7.42 -12.83
CA LEU A 173 15.54 6.79 -12.58
C LEU A 173 16.24 7.33 -11.32
N ALA A 174 15.97 8.57 -10.93
CA ALA A 174 16.51 9.15 -9.71
C ALA A 174 15.98 8.44 -8.44
N ASN A 175 14.83 7.78 -8.54
CA ASN A 175 14.15 7.05 -7.49
C ASN A 175 14.26 5.53 -7.69
N MET A 176 15.10 5.06 -8.62
CA MET A 176 15.23 3.64 -8.91
C MET A 176 16.68 3.20 -9.06
N THR A 177 17.04 2.15 -8.33
CA THR A 177 18.29 1.43 -8.56
C THR A 177 18.03 0.30 -9.57
N VAL A 178 18.63 0.40 -10.75
CA VAL A 178 18.51 -0.57 -11.86
C VAL A 178 19.73 -1.49 -11.90
N ASN A 179 19.53 -2.74 -12.33
CA ASN A 179 20.55 -3.80 -12.32
C ASN A 179 21.03 -4.12 -10.90
N HIS A 180 20.13 -4.01 -9.92
CA HIS A 180 20.38 -4.53 -8.60
C HIS A 180 20.72 -6.03 -8.73
N HIS A 181 21.91 -6.40 -8.26
CA HIS A 181 22.69 -7.59 -8.64
C HIS A 181 21.86 -8.86 -8.93
N HIS A 182 22.16 -9.54 -10.04
CA HIS A 182 21.70 -10.92 -10.32
C HIS A 182 22.11 -11.95 -9.24
N GLU A 183 23.08 -11.59 -8.40
CA GLU A 183 23.58 -12.38 -7.28
C GLU A 183 22.88 -12.08 -5.96
N CYS A 184 21.94 -11.12 -5.94
CA CYS A 184 21.12 -10.86 -4.77
C CYS A 184 20.18 -12.05 -4.55
N ASN A 185 20.56 -12.97 -3.67
CA ASN A 185 19.78 -14.15 -3.33
C ASN A 185 18.62 -13.78 -2.40
N VAL A 186 17.59 -13.12 -2.91
CA VAL A 186 16.40 -12.87 -2.08
C VAL A 186 15.68 -14.19 -1.84
N TYR A 187 15.26 -14.39 -0.59
CA TYR A 187 14.48 -15.56 -0.21
C TYR A 187 13.21 -15.63 -1.08
N PRO A 188 12.76 -16.83 -1.52
CA PRO A 188 11.67 -17.00 -2.48
C PRO A 188 10.32 -16.37 -2.11
N SER A 189 10.14 -15.92 -0.87
CA SER A 189 8.96 -15.16 -0.45
C SER A 189 9.24 -14.41 0.85
N LEU A 190 9.40 -13.08 0.77
CA LEU A 190 9.30 -12.18 1.93
C LEU A 190 7.92 -12.23 2.64
N LEU A 191 6.95 -12.93 2.06
CA LEU A 191 5.57 -13.02 2.56
C LEU A 191 5.29 -14.29 3.35
N ASP A 192 6.20 -15.27 3.36
CA ASP A 192 6.02 -16.55 4.09
C ASP A 192 6.29 -16.41 5.61
N PHE A 193 6.26 -15.18 6.13
CA PHE A 193 6.67 -14.80 7.48
C PHE A 193 5.51 -14.66 8.49
N ASP A 194 4.38 -15.36 8.29
CA ASP A 194 3.39 -15.56 9.37
C ASP A 194 4.01 -16.25 10.60
N THR A 195 5.19 -16.85 10.45
CA THR A 195 6.11 -17.20 11.52
C THR A 195 7.33 -16.28 11.51
N SER A 196 7.46 -15.32 12.42
CA SER A 196 8.81 -14.96 12.87
C SER A 196 8.85 -14.28 14.22
N PRO A 197 9.48 -14.93 15.21
CA PRO A 197 10.13 -14.15 16.26
C PRO A 197 11.58 -14.56 16.60
N SER A 198 12.18 -15.59 15.99
CA SER A 198 13.54 -16.05 16.36
C SER A 198 14.61 -16.00 15.27
N TYR A 199 14.24 -15.71 14.01
CA TYR A 199 15.14 -15.82 12.85
C TYR A 199 15.70 -14.50 12.31
N PHE A 200 15.32 -13.34 12.86
CA PHE A 200 16.13 -12.11 12.74
C PHE A 200 17.40 -12.21 13.62
N GLN A 201 18.07 -13.36 13.56
CA GLN A 201 19.44 -13.44 14.02
C GLN A 201 20.31 -12.69 13.00
N PRO A 202 21.36 -11.98 13.44
CA PRO A 202 22.26 -11.23 12.57
C PRO A 202 22.78 -12.03 11.35
N TYR A 203 22.83 -13.35 11.46
CA TYR A 203 23.33 -14.27 10.44
C TYR A 203 22.41 -14.51 9.23
N MET A 204 21.10 -14.26 9.31
CA MET A 204 20.19 -14.40 8.15
C MET A 204 20.07 -13.11 7.33
N ASN A 205 20.48 -11.97 7.90
CA ASN A 205 20.43 -10.68 7.21
C ASN A 205 21.45 -10.60 6.07
N GLU A 206 22.53 -11.38 6.09
CA GLU A 206 23.55 -11.41 5.03
C GLU A 206 23.01 -11.90 3.67
N GLN A 207 21.84 -12.55 3.64
CA GLN A 207 21.24 -13.07 2.41
C GLN A 207 20.15 -12.16 1.83
N LEU A 208 19.68 -11.18 2.58
CA LEU A 208 18.57 -10.35 2.14
C LEU A 208 19.08 -9.04 1.54
N CYS A 209 18.39 -8.55 0.52
CA CYS A 209 18.65 -7.25 -0.07
C CYS A 209 18.43 -6.15 0.97
N ASP A 210 19.49 -5.45 1.37
CA ASP A 210 19.43 -4.34 2.33
C ASP A 210 18.34 -3.31 1.96
N PRO A 211 18.27 -2.78 0.72
CA PRO A 211 17.19 -1.86 0.34
C PRO A 211 15.77 -2.41 0.57
N LEU A 212 15.50 -3.65 0.17
CA LEU A 212 14.16 -4.25 0.30
C LEU A 212 13.80 -4.48 1.77
N LEU A 213 14.79 -4.89 2.58
CA LEU A 213 14.64 -5.00 4.03
C LEU A 213 14.34 -3.65 4.69
N LEU A 214 15.09 -2.61 4.32
CA LEU A 214 14.88 -1.27 4.85
C LEU A 214 13.49 -0.75 4.48
N GLN A 215 13.01 -0.99 3.26
CA GLN A 215 11.64 -0.62 2.91
C GLN A 215 10.60 -1.38 3.74
N ALA A 216 10.78 -2.69 3.92
CA ALA A 216 9.86 -3.49 4.72
C ALA A 216 9.86 -3.09 6.21
N ALA A 217 11.04 -2.80 6.78
CA ALA A 217 11.19 -2.43 8.18
C ALA A 217 10.86 -0.95 8.44
N ASP A 218 11.46 -0.03 7.70
CA ASP A 218 11.45 1.39 8.01
C ASP A 218 10.32 2.14 7.30
N THR A 219 9.90 1.70 6.11
CA THR A 219 8.80 2.35 5.38
C THR A 219 7.45 1.71 5.72
N LEU A 220 7.37 0.39 5.66
CA LEU A 220 6.12 -0.36 5.89
C LEU A 220 5.91 -0.72 7.36
N HIS A 221 6.97 -0.76 8.18
CA HIS A 221 6.92 -1.28 9.54
C HIS A 221 6.21 -2.65 9.57
N PHE A 222 6.62 -3.52 8.65
CA PHE A 222 5.90 -4.77 8.40
C PHE A 222 5.94 -5.71 9.62
N TRP A 223 7.04 -5.70 10.36
CA TRP A 223 7.28 -6.53 11.54
C TRP A 223 7.15 -5.79 12.88
N ASP A 224 6.52 -4.62 12.92
CA ASP A 224 6.18 -3.96 14.19
C ASP A 224 5.15 -4.85 14.92
N HIS A 225 5.65 -5.81 15.71
CA HIS A 225 5.02 -6.93 16.46
C HIS A 225 3.61 -6.70 17.00
N ASP A 226 2.67 -6.43 16.11
CA ASP A 226 1.36 -5.88 16.41
C ASP A 226 1.44 -4.65 17.34
N ILE A 227 2.46 -3.80 17.22
CA ILE A 227 2.54 -2.58 18.03
C ILE A 227 1.71 -1.48 17.37
N ALA A 228 0.71 -0.97 18.07
CA ALA A 228 -0.02 0.24 17.65
C ALA A 228 0.69 1.48 18.20
N ARG A 229 0.93 2.43 17.31
CA ARG A 229 1.47 3.75 17.66
C ARG A 229 0.37 4.80 17.55
N VAL A 230 0.06 5.44 18.67
CA VAL A 230 -0.87 6.56 18.75
C VAL A 230 -0.15 7.75 19.35
N ARG A 231 0.23 8.72 18.50
CA ARG A 231 1.08 9.86 18.88
C ARG A 231 2.40 9.36 19.49
N SER A 232 2.62 9.61 20.79
CA SER A 232 3.80 9.20 21.54
C SER A 232 3.62 7.91 22.34
N PHE A 233 2.48 7.23 22.20
CA PHE A 233 2.19 5.99 22.91
C PHE A 233 2.36 4.80 21.98
N GLU A 234 3.02 3.77 22.49
CA GLU A 234 3.16 2.47 21.84
C GLU A 234 2.53 1.43 22.76
N PHE A 235 1.70 0.56 22.21
CA PHE A 235 1.14 -0.57 22.95
C PHE A 235 0.97 -1.76 22.02
N LYS A 236 1.05 -2.96 22.58
CA LYS A 236 0.78 -4.20 21.85
C LYS A 236 -0.72 -4.29 21.55
N LYS A 237 -1.09 -4.48 20.28
CA LYS A 237 -2.47 -4.70 19.86
C LYS A 237 -2.91 -6.06 20.36
N GLY A 238 -4.03 -6.08 21.07
CA GLY A 238 -4.79 -7.31 21.27
C GLY A 238 -5.56 -7.68 19.99
N PRO A 239 -6.06 -8.92 19.89
CA PRO A 239 -6.86 -9.37 18.73
C PRO A 239 -8.14 -8.56 18.51
N ASP A 240 -8.65 -7.92 19.56
CA ASP A 240 -9.88 -7.10 19.52
C ASP A 240 -9.62 -5.61 19.22
N MET A 241 -8.37 -5.23 18.94
CA MET A 241 -8.06 -3.83 18.67
C MET A 241 -8.57 -3.39 17.29
N PRO A 242 -9.18 -2.20 17.19
CA PRO A 242 -9.54 -1.63 15.90
C PRO A 242 -8.31 -1.50 14.99
N THR A 243 -8.50 -1.62 13.67
CA THR A 243 -7.40 -1.49 12.70
C THR A 243 -6.76 -0.10 12.79
N ASP A 244 -5.49 0.04 12.41
CA ASP A 244 -4.77 1.33 12.51
C ASP A 244 -5.51 2.45 11.79
N ARG A 245 -6.15 2.11 10.67
CA ARG A 245 -7.01 3.01 9.90
C ARG A 245 -8.23 3.48 10.70
N LEU A 246 -8.93 2.56 11.36
CA LEU A 246 -10.09 2.89 12.21
C LEU A 246 -9.64 3.68 13.45
N MET A 247 -8.56 3.26 14.09
CA MET A 247 -7.93 4.00 15.19
C MET A 247 -7.68 5.45 14.76
N ARG A 248 -7.04 5.68 13.61
CA ARG A 248 -6.78 7.04 13.09
C ARG A 248 -8.05 7.83 12.78
N ALA A 249 -9.08 7.20 12.20
CA ALA A 249 -10.36 7.84 11.91
C ALA A 249 -11.08 8.31 13.18
N LEU A 250 -10.80 7.67 14.32
CA LEU A 250 -11.27 8.10 15.63
C LEU A 250 -10.45 9.29 16.18
N PHE A 251 -9.16 9.41 15.84
CA PHE A 251 -8.26 10.45 16.37
C PHE A 251 -8.34 11.89 15.84
N PRO A 252 -9.21 12.33 14.88
CA PRO A 252 -9.36 13.75 14.58
C PRO A 252 -10.04 14.54 15.73
N MET A 253 -10.60 13.85 16.73
CA MET A 253 -11.47 14.46 17.74
C MET A 253 -10.72 14.97 18.98
N GLY A 254 -9.85 15.98 18.82
CA GLY A 254 -9.39 16.86 19.90
C GLY A 254 -8.78 16.18 21.15
N ASN A 255 -8.63 16.96 22.24
CA ASN A 255 -8.08 16.45 23.52
C ASN A 255 -9.11 15.66 24.34
N GLN A 256 -10.41 15.87 24.12
CA GLN A 256 -11.47 15.19 24.88
C GLN A 256 -11.58 13.69 24.55
N LEU A 257 -11.40 13.29 23.28
CA LEU A 257 -11.40 11.87 22.93
C LEU A 257 -10.12 11.15 23.41
N LYS A 258 -9.01 11.87 23.55
CA LYS A 258 -7.77 11.33 24.13
C LYS A 258 -8.02 10.84 25.56
N ASP A 259 -8.67 11.64 26.39
CA ASP A 259 -8.95 11.27 27.78
C ASP A 259 -9.95 10.11 27.85
N MET A 260 -10.95 10.09 26.95
CA MET A 260 -11.87 8.95 26.82
C MET A 260 -11.19 7.66 26.39
N LEU A 261 -10.27 7.71 25.41
CA LEU A 261 -9.57 6.52 24.94
C LEU A 261 -8.56 6.02 25.98
N VAL A 262 -7.87 6.93 26.66
CA VAL A 262 -7.02 6.58 27.82
C VAL A 262 -7.87 5.92 28.91
N ASP A 263 -9.02 6.48 29.27
CA ASP A 263 -9.92 5.88 30.27
C ASP A 263 -10.47 4.52 29.79
N TYR A 264 -10.83 4.40 28.51
CA TYR A 264 -11.28 3.14 27.92
C TYR A 264 -10.21 2.06 27.98
N PHE A 265 -8.98 2.35 27.54
CA PHE A 265 -7.89 1.38 27.57
C PHE A 265 -7.44 1.05 28.99
N GLN A 266 -7.44 2.02 29.91
CA GLN A 266 -7.20 1.77 31.34
C GLN A 266 -8.28 0.87 31.96
N ARG A 267 -9.55 1.02 31.55
CA ARG A 267 -10.63 0.14 32.00
C ARG A 267 -10.46 -1.28 31.45
N ILE A 268 -10.12 -1.44 30.18
CA ILE A 268 -9.83 -2.75 29.60
C ILE A 268 -8.64 -3.42 30.30
N GLN A 269 -7.56 -2.67 30.55
CA GLN A 269 -6.40 -3.19 31.25
C GLN A 269 -6.74 -3.66 32.67
N LYS A 270 -7.49 -2.86 33.44
CA LYS A 270 -7.98 -3.26 34.77
C LYS A 270 -8.87 -4.50 34.74
N LEU A 271 -9.71 -4.63 33.72
CA LEU A 271 -10.57 -5.81 33.54
C LEU A 271 -9.74 -7.06 33.20
N ALA A 272 -8.69 -6.92 32.38
CA ALA A 272 -7.77 -8.00 32.07
C ALA A 272 -6.97 -8.45 33.30
N GLU A 273 -6.41 -7.50 34.07
CA GLU A 273 -5.72 -7.80 35.33
C GLU A 273 -6.65 -8.48 36.35
N ALA A 274 -7.91 -8.04 36.44
CA ALA A 274 -8.89 -8.68 37.30
C ALA A 274 -9.25 -10.10 36.85
N LEU A 275 -9.30 -10.36 35.53
CA LEU A 275 -9.50 -11.71 34.99
C LEU A 275 -8.32 -12.63 35.29
N ASP A 276 -7.08 -12.16 35.11
CA ASP A 276 -5.87 -12.92 35.45
C ASP A 276 -5.81 -13.26 36.95
N VAL A 277 -6.14 -12.28 37.81
CA VAL A 277 -6.25 -12.51 39.26
C VAL A 277 -7.33 -13.53 39.58
N MET A 278 -8.48 -13.49 38.90
CA MET A 278 -9.55 -14.46 39.10
C MET A 278 -9.20 -15.87 38.59
N GLU A 279 -8.42 -15.97 37.51
CA GLU A 279 -7.88 -17.25 37.04
C GLU A 279 -6.83 -17.82 38.00
N GLN A 280 -5.93 -16.98 38.51
CA GLN A 280 -4.98 -17.38 39.55
C GLN A 280 -5.67 -17.81 40.84
N VAL A 281 -6.71 -17.08 41.28
CA VAL A 281 -7.51 -17.46 42.46
C VAL A 281 -8.23 -18.80 42.24
N ARG A 282 -8.72 -19.08 41.02
CA ARG A 282 -9.31 -20.40 40.69
C ARG A 282 -8.27 -21.50 40.65
N ALA A 283 -7.05 -21.22 40.17
CA ALA A 283 -5.95 -22.17 40.17
C ALA A 283 -5.52 -22.50 41.61
N ASP A 284 -5.32 -21.47 42.45
CA ASP A 284 -4.99 -21.60 43.87
C ASP A 284 -6.09 -22.34 44.65
N ALA A 285 -7.37 -22.09 44.34
CA ALA A 285 -8.50 -22.79 44.97
C ALA A 285 -8.53 -24.28 44.60
N LYS A 286 -8.21 -24.62 43.34
CA LYS A 286 -8.07 -26.01 42.89
C LYS A 286 -6.89 -26.72 43.54
N GLU A 287 -5.74 -26.06 43.64
CA GLU A 287 -4.53 -26.64 44.24
C GLU A 287 -4.69 -26.90 45.74
N ARG A 288 -5.47 -26.07 46.43
CA ARG A 288 -5.76 -26.24 47.87
C ARG A 288 -6.79 -27.33 48.18
N ASN A 289 -7.30 -28.07 47.19
CA ASN A 289 -8.36 -29.07 47.37
C ASN A 289 -9.55 -28.54 48.18
N VAL A 290 -9.83 -27.23 48.10
CA VAL A 290 -11.08 -26.69 48.64
C VAL A 290 -12.10 -26.83 47.53
N GLU A 291 -12.62 -28.05 47.35
CA GLU A 291 -13.99 -28.13 46.87
C GLU A 291 -14.83 -27.36 47.89
N PRO A 292 -15.64 -26.37 47.47
CA PRO A 292 -16.55 -25.73 48.39
C PRO A 292 -17.49 -26.82 48.91
N GLU A 293 -17.25 -27.30 50.13
CA GLU A 293 -18.19 -28.16 50.82
C GLU A 293 -19.47 -27.33 51.03
N CYS A 294 -20.44 -27.55 50.15
CA CYS A 294 -21.82 -27.09 50.35
C CYS A 294 -22.43 -27.88 51.52
N HIS A 295 -22.01 -27.54 52.74
CA HIS A 295 -22.63 -28.03 53.96
C HIS A 295 -23.94 -27.27 54.21
N GLY A 296 -25.03 -27.75 53.61
CA GLY A 296 -26.38 -27.43 54.09
C GLY A 296 -27.45 -27.21 53.03
N LYS A 297 -28.25 -28.25 52.82
CA LYS A 297 -29.58 -28.33 52.16
C LYS A 297 -29.60 -28.07 50.63
N PRO A 298 -29.99 -29.08 49.82
CA PRO A 298 -29.88 -29.05 48.35
C PRO A 298 -30.96 -28.24 47.60
N GLU A 299 -31.74 -27.38 48.26
CA GLU A 299 -32.89 -26.72 47.62
C GLU A 299 -32.67 -25.27 47.16
N PHE A 300 -31.47 -24.68 47.37
CA PHE A 300 -31.25 -23.26 47.03
C PHE A 300 -29.99 -22.94 46.20
N CYS A 301 -29.26 -23.93 45.67
CA CYS A 301 -28.02 -23.69 44.91
C CYS A 301 -28.16 -23.79 43.37
N SER A 302 -29.37 -23.66 42.82
CA SER A 302 -29.60 -23.79 41.37
C SER A 302 -30.55 -22.74 40.77
N ARG A 303 -30.51 -21.50 41.28
CA ARG A 303 -31.06 -20.34 40.55
C ARG A 303 -30.07 -19.19 40.60
N GLU A 304 -29.70 -18.70 39.42
CA GLU A 304 -28.83 -17.54 39.15
C GLU A 304 -27.32 -17.77 39.11
N ILE A 305 -26.85 -18.70 38.29
CA ILE A 305 -25.77 -18.38 37.32
C ILE A 305 -26.19 -19.00 35.99
N GLY A 306 -26.84 -18.19 35.15
CA GLY A 306 -27.17 -18.57 33.80
C GLY A 306 -25.89 -18.80 33.00
N TYR A 307 -25.64 -20.07 32.65
CA TYR A 307 -24.72 -20.44 31.60
C TYR A 307 -25.19 -19.83 30.28
N LEU A 308 -24.43 -18.89 29.73
CA LEU A 308 -24.34 -18.69 28.28
C LEU A 308 -23.09 -19.44 27.81
N TYR A 309 -23.23 -20.76 27.74
CA TYR A 309 -22.33 -21.61 26.98
C TYR A 309 -22.77 -21.50 25.52
N VAL A 310 -22.01 -20.79 24.69
CA VAL A 310 -22.17 -20.82 23.23
C VAL A 310 -21.26 -21.93 22.71
N PRO A 311 -21.79 -23.04 22.17
CA PRO A 311 -20.95 -24.11 21.62
C PRO A 311 -20.18 -23.62 20.39
N ARG A 312 -18.88 -23.92 20.35
CA ARG A 312 -17.92 -23.56 19.27
C ARG A 312 -18.20 -24.17 17.89
N HIS A 313 -19.38 -24.76 17.67
CA HIS A 313 -19.71 -25.47 16.43
C HIS A 313 -20.78 -24.74 15.59
N LEU A 314 -21.22 -23.56 16.02
CA LEU A 314 -22.25 -22.78 15.35
C LEU A 314 -21.91 -21.28 15.36
N LEU A 315 -20.93 -20.88 14.54
CA LEU A 315 -20.91 -19.56 13.89
C LEU A 315 -20.31 -19.74 12.47
N PRO A 316 -20.81 -18.98 11.47
CA PRO A 316 -20.48 -19.12 10.05
C PRO A 316 -19.05 -18.70 9.68
#